data_AF-A0A950CJC5-F1
#
_entry.id   AF-A0A950CJC5-F1
#
_cell.length_a   1.000
_cell.length_b   1.000
_cell.length_c   1.000
_cell.angle_alpha   90.00
_cell.angle_beta   90.00
_cell.angle_gamma   90.00
#
_symmetry.space_group_name_H-M   'P 1'
#
loop_
_entity.id
_entity.type
_entity.pdbx_description
1 polymer ?
#
loop_
_entity_poly.entity_id
_entity_poly.type
_entity_poly.pdbx_seq_one_letter_code
_entity_poly.pdbx_strand_id
1 'polypeptide(L)'
;MIKVVSGWLLAAVSGAFKVAKADEHSGAARAGLGRHVARLNDLPSTTYIFFNPEEAAFIEAAVARLIPTDEQWGGAFEAGVPNYMDKQLAGAWGAGERLYRSGPWYPGTPEQGYQLPFTPGELF
;
A
#
# COMPACT_ATOMS: atom_id res chain seq x y z
N MET A 1 -57.41 32.56 -0.29
CA MET A 1 -56.79 33.00 -1.56
C MET A 1 -55.37 32.43 -1.59
N ILE A 2 -55.11 31.54 -2.55
CA ILE A 2 -53.83 30.90 -2.96
C ILE A 2 -53.18 29.90 -1.97
N LYS A 3 -53.31 28.60 -2.34
CA LYS A 3 -52.53 27.42 -1.93
C LYS A 3 -51.26 27.31 -2.78
N VAL A 4 -50.13 26.85 -2.21
CA VAL A 4 -49.06 25.98 -2.80
C VAL A 4 -48.23 25.46 -1.59
N VAL A 5 -48.21 24.21 -1.14
CA VAL A 5 -47.97 22.85 -1.70
C VAL A 5 -46.47 22.45 -1.76
N SER A 6 -46.15 21.45 -0.93
CA SER A 6 -45.09 20.40 -1.02
C SER A 6 -43.62 20.84 -1.20
N GLY A 7 -42.68 20.37 -0.39
CA GLY A 7 -42.46 18.96 -0.06
C GLY A 7 -41.35 18.42 -0.97
N TRP A 8 -40.08 18.58 -0.56
CA TRP A 8 -38.94 17.99 -1.24
C TRP A 8 -38.54 16.72 -0.47
N LEU A 9 -39.11 15.61 -0.93
CA LEU A 9 -38.69 14.26 -0.64
C LEU A 9 -37.41 14.00 -1.45
N LEU A 10 -36.27 13.78 -0.79
CA LEU A 10 -35.10 13.21 -1.47
C LEU A 10 -35.42 11.75 -1.82
N ALA A 11 -35.72 11.50 -3.09
CA ALA A 11 -35.87 10.16 -3.63
C ALA A 11 -34.48 9.49 -3.69
N ALA A 12 -34.36 8.36 -3.00
CA ALA A 12 -33.24 7.45 -3.15
C ALA A 12 -33.21 6.89 -4.58
N VAL A 13 -32.12 7.11 -5.30
CA VAL A 13 -31.86 6.43 -6.58
C VAL A 13 -31.45 5.00 -6.25
N SER A 14 -32.42 4.08 -6.30
CA SER A 14 -32.17 2.64 -6.36
C SER A 14 -31.87 2.30 -7.82
N GLY A 15 -30.58 2.32 -8.17
CA GLY A 15 -30.10 1.77 -9.44
C GLY A 15 -29.94 0.27 -9.32
N ALA A 16 -30.82 -0.50 -9.96
CA ALA A 16 -30.65 -1.94 -10.14
C ALA A 16 -29.48 -2.20 -11.13
N PHE A 17 -28.29 -2.45 -10.59
CA PHE A 17 -27.16 -2.90 -11.38
C PHE A 17 -27.42 -4.35 -11.84
N LYS A 18 -27.72 -4.53 -13.13
CA LYS A 18 -27.79 -5.87 -13.73
C LYS A 18 -26.39 -6.50 -13.65
N VAL A 19 -26.26 -7.56 -12.84
CA VAL A 19 -25.11 -8.46 -12.88
C VAL A 19 -25.09 -9.12 -14.25
N ALA A 20 -24.18 -8.68 -15.11
CA ALA A 20 -23.81 -9.41 -16.31
C ALA A 20 -23.24 -10.77 -15.88
N LYS A 21 -23.60 -11.84 -16.59
CA LYS A 21 -22.98 -13.15 -16.40
C LYS A 21 -21.47 -12.97 -16.56
N ALA A 22 -20.74 -13.27 -15.48
CA ALA A 22 -19.30 -13.31 -15.51
C ALA A 22 -18.86 -14.40 -16.49
N ASP A 23 -18.14 -13.99 -17.53
CA ASP A 23 -17.42 -14.90 -18.41
C ASP A 23 -16.50 -15.81 -17.58
N GLU A 24 -16.37 -17.05 -18.03
CA GLU A 24 -15.76 -18.19 -17.34
C GLU A 24 -14.26 -18.03 -16.97
N HIS A 25 -13.65 -16.87 -17.24
CA HIS A 25 -12.30 -16.55 -16.79
C HIS A 25 -12.17 -16.26 -15.27
N SER A 26 -13.29 -16.20 -14.53
CA SER A 26 -13.29 -15.97 -13.07
C SER A 26 -12.85 -17.19 -12.22
N GLY A 27 -12.85 -18.40 -12.80
CA GLY A 27 -12.54 -19.64 -12.07
C GLY A 27 -11.08 -19.75 -11.61
N ALA A 28 -10.13 -19.35 -12.47
CA ALA A 28 -8.70 -19.40 -12.17
C ALA A 28 -8.29 -18.41 -11.07
N ALA A 29 -8.84 -17.19 -11.10
CA ALA A 29 -8.57 -16.16 -10.10
C ALA A 29 -9.06 -16.55 -8.69
N ARG A 30 -10.21 -17.24 -8.59
CA ARG A 30 -10.75 -17.75 -7.31
C ARG A 30 -9.94 -18.94 -6.75
N ALA A 31 -9.46 -19.83 -7.62
CA ALA A 31 -8.61 -20.95 -7.23
C ALA A 31 -7.20 -20.50 -6.79
N GLY A 32 -6.64 -19.48 -7.44
CA GLY A 32 -5.38 -18.85 -7.06
C GLY A 32 -5.45 -18.12 -5.72
N LEU A 33 -6.53 -17.37 -5.46
CA LEU A 33 -6.72 -16.64 -4.21
C LEU A 33 -6.72 -17.56 -2.97
N GLY A 34 -7.41 -18.70 -3.03
CA GLY A 34 -7.46 -19.66 -1.91
C GLY A 34 -6.11 -20.31 -1.60
N ARG A 35 -5.30 -20.59 -2.62
CA ARG A 35 -3.93 -21.12 -2.44
C ARG A 35 -2.97 -20.05 -1.90
N HIS A 36 -3.17 -18.79 -2.30
CA HIS A 36 -2.36 -17.66 -1.82
C HIS A 36 -2.60 -17.36 -0.34
N VAL A 37 -3.86 -17.32 0.11
CA VAL A 37 -4.16 -17.08 1.54
C VAL A 37 -3.56 -18.19 2.42
N ALA A 38 -3.59 -19.44 1.94
CA ALA A 38 -2.97 -20.56 2.67
C ALA A 38 -1.44 -20.42 2.76
N ARG A 39 -0.75 -20.01 1.68
CA ARG A 39 0.71 -19.82 1.68
C ARG A 39 1.14 -18.68 2.61
N LEU A 40 0.38 -17.59 2.67
CA LEU A 40 0.69 -16.46 3.56
C LEU A 40 0.65 -16.84 5.04
N ASN A 41 -0.20 -17.79 5.43
CA ASN A 41 -0.29 -18.26 6.82
C ASN A 41 0.93 -19.08 7.29
N ASP A 42 1.69 -19.66 6.36
CA ASP A 42 2.91 -20.41 6.67
C ASP A 42 4.17 -19.53 6.69
N LEU A 43 4.06 -18.25 6.30
CA LEU A 43 5.18 -17.33 6.37
C LEU A 43 5.43 -16.93 7.83
N PRO A 44 6.70 -16.83 8.25
CA PRO A 44 7.01 -16.39 9.60
C PRO A 44 6.40 -15.02 9.86
N SER A 45 5.64 -14.90 10.95
CA SER A 45 5.15 -13.61 11.41
C SER A 45 6.34 -12.68 11.63
N THR A 46 6.40 -11.61 10.85
CA THR A 46 7.45 -10.60 10.94
C THR A 46 7.06 -9.59 12.01
N THR A 47 7.94 -9.41 13.00
CA THR A 47 7.86 -8.27 13.91
C THR A 47 8.50 -7.06 13.24
N TYR A 48 7.71 -6.02 13.00
CA TYR A 48 8.16 -4.72 12.52
C TYR A 48 8.76 -3.89 13.65
N ILE A 49 9.76 -3.08 13.32
CA ILE A 49 10.53 -2.25 14.27
C ILE A 49 10.21 -0.76 14.08
N PHE A 50 10.06 -0.32 12.83
CA PHE A 50 9.81 1.08 12.48
C PHE A 50 8.32 1.36 12.31
N PHE A 51 7.62 0.51 11.53
CA PHE A 51 6.21 0.74 11.23
C PHE A 51 5.32 0.49 12.43
N ASN A 52 4.30 1.33 12.59
CA ASN A 52 3.16 0.99 13.44
C ASN A 52 2.27 -0.07 12.75
N PRO A 53 1.35 -0.72 13.49
CA PRO A 53 0.51 -1.78 12.92
C PRO A 53 -0.37 -1.34 11.74
N GLU A 54 -0.85 -0.10 11.72
CA GLU A 54 -1.68 0.41 10.61
C GLU A 54 -0.84 0.71 9.36
N GLU A 55 0.34 1.30 9.54
CA GLU A 55 1.32 1.54 8.47
C GLU A 55 1.82 0.24 7.87
N ALA A 56 2.14 -0.74 8.72
CA ALA A 56 2.56 -2.06 8.28
C ALA A 56 1.48 -2.71 7.41
N ALA A 57 0.21 -2.70 7.85
CA ALA A 57 -0.90 -3.24 7.07
C ALA A 57 -1.08 -2.52 5.72
N PHE A 58 -0.89 -1.20 5.69
CA PHE A 58 -0.92 -0.43 4.45
C PHE A 58 0.22 -0.82 3.50
N ILE A 59 1.46 -0.87 3.99
CA ILE A 59 2.64 -1.22 3.19
C ILE A 59 2.51 -2.63 2.64
N GLU A 60 2.10 -3.59 3.46
CA GLU A 60 1.82 -4.97 3.05
C GLU A 60 0.80 -5.03 1.91
N ALA A 61 -0.33 -4.32 2.03
CA ALA A 61 -1.33 -4.26 0.97
C ALA A 61 -0.79 -3.59 -0.31
N ALA A 62 0.00 -2.52 -0.17
CA ALA A 62 0.60 -1.81 -1.29
C ALA A 62 1.61 -2.68 -2.04
N VAL A 63 2.53 -3.34 -1.33
CA VAL A 63 3.54 -4.18 -1.98
C VAL A 63 2.93 -5.45 -2.57
N ALA A 64 1.90 -6.02 -1.95
CA ALA A 64 1.15 -7.15 -2.52
C ALA A 64 0.49 -6.78 -3.86
N ARG A 65 0.12 -5.51 -4.03
CA ARG A 65 -0.42 -5.00 -5.29
C ARG A 65 0.65 -4.75 -6.34
N LEU A 66 1.84 -4.31 -5.94
CA LEU A 66 2.97 -4.03 -6.84
C LEU A 66 3.66 -5.30 -7.33
N ILE A 67 3.91 -6.25 -6.42
CA ILE A 67 4.54 -7.54 -6.70
C ILE A 67 3.55 -8.63 -6.29
N PRO A 68 2.54 -8.91 -7.13
CA PRO A 68 1.56 -9.95 -6.85
C PRO A 68 2.24 -11.31 -6.91
N THR A 69 1.75 -12.22 -6.06
CA THR A 69 2.22 -13.61 -6.07
C THR A 69 1.75 -14.33 -7.34
N ASP A 70 2.66 -15.03 -8.00
CA ASP A 70 2.41 -15.82 -9.21
C ASP A 70 2.53 -17.34 -8.91
N GLU A 71 2.17 -18.18 -9.86
CA GLU A 71 2.34 -19.64 -9.78
C GLU A 71 3.81 -20.03 -9.81
N GLN A 72 4.64 -19.29 -10.54
CA GLN A 72 6.05 -19.62 -10.77
C GLN A 72 7.01 -18.88 -9.83
N TRP A 73 6.63 -17.70 -9.32
CA TRP A 73 7.50 -16.85 -8.49
C TRP A 73 6.76 -16.40 -7.23
N GLY A 74 7.49 -16.31 -6.11
CA GLY A 74 6.98 -15.72 -4.87
C GLY A 74 6.63 -14.24 -5.04
N GLY A 75 5.62 -13.77 -4.31
CA GLY A 75 5.22 -12.36 -4.32
C GLY A 75 6.03 -11.52 -3.33
N ALA A 76 5.53 -10.32 -3.05
CA ALA A 76 6.18 -9.37 -2.15
C ALA A 76 6.47 -9.94 -0.74
N PHE A 77 5.55 -10.76 -0.22
CA PHE A 77 5.67 -11.32 1.13
C PHE A 77 6.74 -12.42 1.19
N GLU A 78 6.75 -13.34 0.23
CA GLU A 78 7.75 -14.39 0.14
C GLU A 78 9.15 -13.84 -0.13
N ALA A 79 9.23 -12.72 -0.86
CA ALA A 79 10.48 -11.99 -1.06
C ALA A 79 10.91 -11.16 0.18
N GLY A 80 10.09 -11.06 1.22
CA GLY A 80 10.40 -10.31 2.43
C GLY A 80 10.46 -8.79 2.24
N VAL A 81 9.78 -8.25 1.23
CA VAL A 81 9.84 -6.82 0.87
C VAL A 81 9.40 -5.90 2.02
N PRO A 82 8.25 -6.14 2.71
CA PRO A 82 7.85 -5.28 3.83
C PRO A 82 8.88 -5.26 4.96
N ASN A 83 9.44 -6.43 5.29
CA ASN A 83 10.44 -6.61 6.33
C ASN A 83 11.74 -5.85 5.99
N TYR A 84 12.16 -5.91 4.73
CA TYR A 84 13.31 -5.16 4.25
C TYR A 84 13.09 -3.65 4.37
N MET A 85 11.93 -3.14 3.94
CA MET A 85 11.60 -1.71 4.03
C MET A 85 11.63 -1.22 5.48
N ASP A 86 10.99 -1.96 6.39
CA ASP A 86 10.96 -1.64 7.82
C ASP A 86 12.38 -1.55 8.41
N LYS A 87 13.23 -2.53 8.11
CA LYS A 87 14.62 -2.55 8.61
C LYS A 87 15.49 -1.47 7.99
N GLN A 88 15.24 -1.08 6.73
CA GLN A 88 15.96 0.03 6.10
C GLN A 88 15.62 1.36 6.78
N LEU A 89 14.35 1.57 7.13
CA LEU A 89 13.88 2.76 7.85
C LEU A 89 14.28 2.75 9.33
N ALA A 90 14.33 1.59 9.97
CA ALA A 90 14.87 1.44 11.32
C ALA A 90 16.41 1.54 11.38
N GLY A 91 17.09 1.37 10.24
CA GLY A 91 18.54 1.24 10.16
C GLY A 91 19.29 2.53 9.83
N ALA A 92 20.58 2.39 9.51
CA ALA A 92 21.49 3.50 9.18
C ALA A 92 20.99 4.37 8.01
N TRP A 93 20.26 3.77 7.06
CA TRP A 93 19.64 4.52 5.97
C TRP A 93 18.52 5.42 6.46
N GLY A 94 17.58 4.90 7.25
CA GLY A 94 16.52 5.68 7.87
C GLY A 94 17.03 6.74 8.86
N ALA A 95 18.16 6.50 9.51
CA ALA A 95 18.87 7.50 10.32
C ALA A 95 19.64 8.54 9.46
N GLY A 96 19.76 8.32 8.16
CA GLY A 96 20.46 9.22 7.23
C GLY A 96 21.96 9.31 7.44
N GLU A 97 22.62 8.27 7.99
CA GLU A 97 24.04 8.31 8.38
C GLU A 97 25.00 8.63 7.23
N ARG A 98 24.62 8.28 6.00
CA ARG A 98 25.42 8.50 4.79
C ARG A 98 24.90 9.66 3.93
N LEU A 99 23.89 10.38 4.40
CA LEU A 99 23.28 11.49 3.68
C LEU A 99 23.88 12.81 4.13
N TYR A 100 24.09 13.72 3.17
CA TYR A 100 24.50 15.08 3.48
C TYR A 100 23.31 15.86 4.04
N ARG A 101 23.36 16.19 5.32
CA ARG A 101 22.28 16.87 6.06
C ARG A 101 22.68 18.22 6.65
N SER A 102 23.97 18.53 6.59
CA SER A 102 24.50 19.82 7.05
C SER A 102 24.09 20.91 6.08
N GLY A 103 23.68 22.07 6.60
CA GLY A 103 23.45 23.24 5.77
C GLY A 103 24.75 23.77 5.15
N PRO A 104 24.67 24.72 4.20
CA PRO A 104 23.46 25.42 3.73
C PRO A 104 22.69 24.67 2.63
N TRP A 105 21.36 24.61 2.75
CA TRP A 105 20.47 23.97 1.77
C TRP A 105 20.03 24.98 0.72
N TYR A 106 20.84 25.11 -0.33
CA TYR A 106 20.45 25.86 -1.51
C TYR A 106 19.63 24.98 -2.46
N PRO A 107 18.79 25.55 -3.33
CA PRO A 107 18.19 24.80 -4.43
C PRO A 107 19.31 24.22 -5.29
N GLY A 108 19.47 22.90 -5.24
CA GLY A 108 20.46 22.18 -6.04
C GLY A 108 20.01 22.06 -7.50
N THR A 109 20.94 21.70 -8.37
CA THR A 109 20.61 21.25 -9.72
C THR A 109 19.94 19.86 -9.66
N PRO A 110 19.15 19.45 -10.67
CA PRO A 110 18.47 18.15 -10.66
C PRO A 110 19.40 16.94 -10.46
N GLU A 111 20.69 17.08 -10.80
CA GLU A 111 21.70 16.04 -10.66
C GLU A 111 22.27 15.91 -9.24
N GLN A 112 22.07 16.91 -8.37
CA GLN A 112 22.67 16.97 -7.02
C GLN A 112 21.92 16.15 -5.96
N GLY A 113 20.77 15.58 -6.32
CA GLY A 113 19.99 14.71 -5.45
C GLY A 113 19.39 15.44 -4.23
N TYR A 114 19.02 14.65 -3.21
CA TYR A 114 18.37 15.17 -2.01
C TYR A 114 19.38 15.84 -1.07
N GLN A 115 19.21 17.14 -0.85
CA GLN A 115 19.92 17.92 0.17
C GLN A 115 18.89 18.50 1.14
N LEU A 116 18.40 17.69 2.07
CA LEU A 116 17.41 18.07 3.07
C LEU A 116 18.01 17.89 4.48
N PRO A 117 17.54 18.64 5.49
CA PRO A 117 17.98 18.45 6.87
C PRO A 117 17.42 17.16 7.50
N PHE A 118 16.31 16.65 6.95
CA PHE A 118 15.58 15.51 7.49
C PHE A 118 16.23 14.17 7.19
N THR A 119 16.05 13.20 8.07
CA THR A 119 16.36 11.80 7.77
C THR A 119 15.27 11.18 6.90
N PRO A 120 15.56 10.08 6.19
CA PRO A 120 14.52 9.33 5.50
C PRO A 120 13.43 8.81 6.45
N GLY A 121 13.79 8.39 7.67
CA GLY A 121 12.80 7.96 8.67
C GLY A 121 11.98 9.10 9.29
N GLU A 122 12.34 10.37 9.06
CA GLU A 122 11.50 11.53 9.40
C GLU A 122 10.54 11.92 8.27
N LEU A 123 10.82 11.48 7.04
CA LEU A 123 10.05 11.82 5.84
C LEU A 123 9.00 10.77 5.45
N PHE A 124 9.24 9.51 5.81
CA PHE A 124 8.44 8.34 5.46
C PHE A 124 7.91 7.66 6.71
#